data_AF-A0A259HDY9-F1
#
_entry.id   AF-A0A259HDY9-F1
#
_cell.length_a   1.000
_cell.length_b   1.000
_cell.length_c   1.000
_cell.angle_alpha   90.00
_cell.angle_beta   90.00
_cell.angle_gamma   90.00
#
_symmetry.space_group_name_H-M   'P 1'
#
loop_
_entity.id
_entity.type
_entity.pdbx_description
1 polymer ?
#
loop_
_entity_poly.entity_id
_entity_poly.type
_entity_poly.pdbx_seq_one_letter_code
_entity_poly.pdbx_strand_id
1 'polypeptide(L)'
;MGLLDFLKKKEEIPYAKIADILNGFTIESLAMPKMNNPFLLNDTTKHPMIFGYFMGAMQHIAEVYHLSKEEERTLYTQYLAKHFSNNDEDKTKALLEYSHNLSQTEEGAHYMLLGAHAIKKWMGEGPIAQYAAMGLIRLLNG
;
A
#
# COMPACT_ATOMS: atom_id res chain seq x y z
N MET A 1 -28.44 27.24 -0.67
CA MET A 1 -27.24 26.41 -0.44
C MET A 1 -26.05 27.36 -0.38
N GLY A 2 -25.25 27.28 0.67
CA GLY A 2 -24.25 28.29 0.98
C GLY A 2 -22.91 27.99 0.31
N LEU A 3 -22.21 29.04 -0.13
CA LEU A 3 -20.89 29.02 -0.77
C LEU A 3 -19.78 28.36 0.08
N LEU A 4 -20.09 27.87 1.28
CA LEU A 4 -19.15 27.32 2.27
C LEU A 4 -19.54 25.90 2.74
N ASP A 5 -20.53 25.26 2.11
CA ASP A 5 -20.91 23.88 2.48
C ASP A 5 -19.80 22.86 2.17
N PHE A 6 -18.81 23.20 1.31
CA PHE A 6 -17.62 22.37 1.05
C PHE A 6 -16.60 22.37 2.20
N LEU A 7 -16.66 23.34 3.13
CA LEU A 7 -15.77 23.39 4.30
C LEU A 7 -16.27 22.50 5.45
N LYS A 8 -17.50 21.97 5.39
CA LYS A 8 -18.14 21.22 6.49
C LYS A 8 -17.80 19.74 6.55
N LYS A 9 -16.99 19.20 5.64
CA LYS A 9 -16.54 17.80 5.70
C LYS A 9 -15.08 17.67 5.33
N LYS A 10 -14.19 18.28 6.13
CA LYS A 10 -12.96 17.55 6.41
C LYS A 10 -13.35 16.53 7.47
N GLU A 11 -13.92 15.40 7.02
CA GLU A 11 -14.06 14.24 7.90
C GLU A 11 -12.69 14.03 8.53
N GLU A 12 -12.66 14.02 9.87
CA GLU A 12 -11.46 13.72 10.63
C GLU A 12 -10.81 12.49 10.02
N ILE A 13 -9.58 12.63 9.51
CA ILE A 13 -8.89 11.56 8.78
C ILE A 13 -8.90 10.34 9.70
N PRO A 14 -9.60 9.26 9.34
CA PRO A 14 -9.78 8.16 10.25
C PRO A 14 -8.52 7.29 10.20
N TYR A 15 -7.41 7.77 10.76
CA TYR A 15 -6.10 7.11 10.71
C TYR A 15 -6.18 5.65 11.17
N ALA A 16 -6.99 5.35 12.18
CA ALA A 16 -7.27 3.99 12.62
C ALA A 16 -7.91 3.14 11.51
N LYS A 17 -8.93 3.67 10.81
CA LYS A 17 -9.58 3.01 9.68
C LYS A 17 -8.61 2.81 8.50
N ILE A 18 -7.78 3.80 8.20
CA ILE A 18 -6.74 3.70 7.16
C ILE A 18 -5.75 2.58 7.52
N ALA A 19 -5.27 2.56 8.76
CA ALA A 19 -4.36 1.55 9.26
C ALA A 19 -5.00 0.15 9.20
N ASP A 20 -6.28 0.01 9.55
CA ASP A 20 -7.01 -1.26 9.49
C ASP A 20 -7.19 -1.76 8.05
N ILE A 21 -7.55 -0.86 7.12
CA ILE A 21 -7.69 -1.20 5.69
C ILE A 21 -6.36 -1.70 5.13
N LEU A 22 -5.29 -0.94 5.35
CA LEU A 22 -3.95 -1.31 4.87
C LEU A 22 -3.48 -2.60 5.53
N ASN A 23 -3.65 -2.74 6.85
CA ASN A 23 -3.25 -3.94 7.58
C ASN A 23 -3.97 -5.20 7.07
N GLY A 24 -5.30 -5.12 6.87
CA GLY A 24 -6.09 -6.21 6.32
C GLY A 24 -5.68 -6.57 4.90
N PHE A 25 -5.56 -5.56 4.02
CA PHE A 25 -5.12 -5.76 2.63
C PHE A 25 -3.73 -6.40 2.56
N THR A 26 -2.78 -5.93 3.36
CA THR A 26 -1.43 -6.47 3.43
C THR A 26 -1.48 -7.91 3.91
N ILE A 27 -2.06 -8.18 5.08
CA ILE A 27 -2.15 -9.55 5.63
C ILE A 27 -2.76 -10.51 4.63
N GLU A 28 -3.89 -10.19 4.00
CA GLU A 28 -4.52 -11.06 3.00
C GLU A 28 -3.66 -11.24 1.75
N SER A 29 -3.03 -10.17 1.25
CA SER A 29 -2.09 -10.25 0.13
C SER A 29 -0.89 -11.14 0.47
N LEU A 30 -0.50 -11.22 1.76
CA LEU A 30 0.60 -12.04 2.24
C LEU A 30 0.16 -13.46 2.65
N ALA A 31 -1.11 -13.70 2.99
CA ALA A 31 -1.57 -14.93 3.63
C ALA A 31 -2.00 -16.03 2.65
N MET A 32 -2.38 -15.68 1.42
CA MET A 32 -2.86 -16.66 0.44
C MET A 32 -1.78 -17.70 0.05
N PRO A 33 -2.16 -18.96 -0.28
CA PRO A 33 -1.42 -20.16 0.11
C PRO A 33 -0.02 -20.32 -0.52
N LYS A 34 0.99 -20.36 0.36
CA LYS A 34 2.28 -21.12 0.40
C LYS A 34 2.74 -21.99 -0.79
N MET A 35 2.57 -21.56 -2.04
CA MET A 35 3.52 -21.89 -3.12
C MET A 35 4.18 -20.57 -3.49
N ASN A 36 5.42 -20.39 -3.04
CA ASN A 36 6.24 -19.21 -3.31
C ASN A 36 5.72 -17.89 -2.73
N ASN A 37 5.42 -17.86 -1.43
CA ASN A 37 5.24 -16.60 -0.71
C ASN A 37 6.60 -15.87 -0.64
N PRO A 38 6.86 -14.86 -1.49
CA PRO A 38 8.17 -14.24 -1.64
C PRO A 38 8.44 -13.18 -0.57
N PHE A 39 7.53 -13.05 0.40
CA PHE A 39 7.72 -12.28 1.62
C PHE A 39 8.74 -12.93 2.57
N LEU A 40 9.22 -14.14 2.25
CA LEU A 40 10.46 -14.67 2.80
C LEU A 40 11.67 -14.05 2.07
N LEU A 41 11.88 -12.77 2.38
CA LEU A 41 13.00 -11.81 2.24
C LEU A 41 14.42 -12.23 1.74
N ASN A 42 14.63 -13.36 1.08
CA ASN A 42 15.93 -13.73 0.52
C ASN A 42 16.03 -13.51 -1.00
N ASP A 43 14.92 -13.29 -1.69
CA ASP A 43 14.92 -13.07 -3.14
C ASP A 43 14.74 -11.59 -3.46
N THR A 44 15.86 -10.88 -3.50
CA THR A 44 15.91 -9.45 -3.77
C THR A 44 15.39 -9.08 -5.16
N THR A 45 15.29 -10.03 -6.09
CA THR A 45 14.75 -9.81 -7.43
C THR A 45 13.26 -9.46 -7.43
N LYS A 46 12.53 -9.86 -6.37
CA LYS A 46 11.08 -9.61 -6.22
C LYS A 46 10.78 -8.36 -5.41
N HIS A 47 11.78 -7.70 -4.83
CA HIS A 47 11.60 -6.50 -4.02
C HIS A 47 10.92 -5.35 -4.81
N PRO A 48 11.31 -5.03 -6.06
CA PRO A 48 10.63 -3.99 -6.84
C PRO A 48 9.13 -4.23 -6.95
N MET A 49 8.73 -5.48 -7.21
CA MET A 49 7.33 -5.88 -7.31
C MET A 49 6.57 -5.72 -6.01
N ILE A 50 7.11 -6.26 -4.92
CA ILE A 50 6.46 -6.24 -3.60
C ILE A 50 6.30 -4.81 -3.08
N PHE A 51 7.40 -4.06 -3.08
CA PHE A 51 7.39 -2.69 -2.56
C PHE A 51 6.56 -1.78 -3.47
N GLY A 52 6.70 -1.90 -4.80
CA GLY A 52 5.90 -1.14 -5.75
C GLY A 52 4.40 -1.38 -5.57
N TYR A 53 3.98 -2.64 -5.42
CA TYR A 53 2.59 -3.01 -5.19
C TYR A 53 2.01 -2.34 -3.92
N PHE A 54 2.71 -2.39 -2.78
CA PHE A 54 2.20 -1.74 -1.58
C PHE A 54 2.36 -0.22 -1.58
N MET A 55 3.36 0.34 -2.27
CA MET A 55 3.47 1.79 -2.45
C MET A 55 2.29 2.33 -3.24
N GLY A 56 1.87 1.63 -4.30
CA GLY A 56 0.68 1.97 -5.07
C GLY A 56 -0.60 1.90 -4.24
N ALA A 57 -0.71 0.89 -3.37
CA ALA A 57 -1.85 0.76 -2.48
C ALA A 57 -1.96 1.94 -1.50
N MET A 58 -0.83 2.35 -0.90
CA MET A 58 -0.80 3.50 -0.01
C MET A 58 -1.04 4.82 -0.75
N GLN A 59 -0.52 4.97 -1.97
CA GLN A 59 -0.76 6.16 -2.78
C GLN A 59 -2.25 6.33 -3.07
N HIS A 60 -2.95 5.26 -3.44
CA HIS A 60 -4.38 5.32 -3.67
C HIS A 60 -5.15 5.71 -2.39
N ILE A 61 -4.77 5.15 -1.24
CA ILE A 61 -5.36 5.51 0.05
C ILE A 61 -5.15 7.00 0.34
N ALA A 62 -3.93 7.51 0.15
CA ALA A 62 -3.62 8.91 0.33
C ALA A 62 -4.50 9.83 -0.54
N GLU A 63 -4.68 9.46 -1.80
CA GLU A 63 -5.54 10.18 -2.75
C GLU A 63 -7.01 10.17 -2.32
N VAL A 64 -7.53 9.00 -1.92
CA VAL A 64 -8.94 8.83 -1.48
C VAL A 64 -9.25 9.63 -0.23
N TYR A 65 -8.32 9.68 0.73
CA TYR A 65 -8.49 10.41 1.98
C TYR A 65 -7.98 11.85 1.93
N HIS A 66 -7.53 12.32 0.75
CA HIS A 66 -6.99 13.67 0.53
C HIS A 66 -5.90 14.05 1.55
N LEU A 67 -4.99 13.11 1.82
CA LEU A 67 -3.89 13.32 2.75
C LEU A 67 -2.94 14.39 2.20
N SER A 68 -2.40 15.22 3.09
CA SER A 68 -1.30 16.11 2.75
C SER A 68 0.01 15.32 2.62
N LYS A 69 1.03 15.90 1.98
CA LYS A 69 2.35 15.25 1.83
C LYS A 69 2.99 14.84 3.16
N GLU A 70 2.74 15.59 4.23
CA GLU A 70 3.25 15.26 5.57
C GLU A 70 2.53 14.03 6.16
N GLU A 71 1.23 13.94 5.96
CA GLU A 71 0.38 12.84 6.40
C GLU A 71 0.66 11.57 5.58
N GLU A 72 0.87 11.72 4.27
CA GLU A 72 1.35 10.66 3.38
C GLU A 72 2.68 10.09 3.87
N ARG A 73 3.66 10.96 4.13
CA ARG A 73 4.97 10.53 4.63
C ARG A 73 4.85 9.80 5.96
N THR A 74 4.00 10.29 6.85
CA THR A 74 3.73 9.66 8.15
C THR A 74 3.12 8.27 7.96
N LEU A 75 2.11 8.14 7.10
CA LEU A 75 1.46 6.88 6.76
C LEU A 75 2.46 5.86 6.21
N TYR A 76 3.28 6.27 5.23
CA TYR A 76 4.29 5.42 4.61
C TYR A 76 5.32 4.94 5.63
N THR A 77 5.79 5.85 6.50
CA THR A 77 6.76 5.55 7.55
C THR A 77 6.19 4.52 8.52
N GLN A 78 4.99 4.75 9.03
CA GLN A 78 4.32 3.84 9.98
C GLN A 78 4.04 2.47 9.36
N TYR A 79 3.61 2.45 8.09
CA TYR A 79 3.33 1.22 7.36
C TYR A 79 4.60 0.38 7.16
N LEU A 80 5.67 0.99 6.63
CA LEU A 80 6.95 0.30 6.43
C LEU A 80 7.56 -0.17 7.76
N ALA A 81 7.46 0.66 8.80
CA ALA A 81 7.90 0.31 10.14
C ALA A 81 7.22 -0.97 10.64
N LYS A 82 5.89 -0.99 10.59
CA LYS A 82 5.08 -2.09 11.11
C LYS A 82 5.23 -3.38 10.31
N HIS A 83 5.24 -3.29 8.97
CA HIS A 83 5.08 -4.46 8.10
C HIS A 83 6.38 -5.00 7.50
N PHE A 84 7.44 -4.19 7.42
CA PHE A 84 8.64 -4.54 6.66
C PHE A 84 9.97 -4.34 7.40
N SER A 85 10.00 -3.54 8.47
CA SER A 85 11.23 -3.32 9.24
C SER A 85 11.18 -3.86 10.67
N ASN A 86 10.06 -4.41 11.13
CA ASN A 86 9.84 -4.79 12.53
C ASN A 86 10.06 -3.62 13.51
N ASN A 87 9.65 -2.41 13.12
CA ASN A 87 9.82 -1.14 13.84
C ASN A 87 11.29 -0.72 14.05
N ASP A 88 12.21 -1.25 13.25
CA ASP A 88 13.62 -0.83 13.23
C ASP A 88 13.76 0.49 12.44
N GLU A 89 14.27 1.53 13.09
CA GLU A 89 14.34 2.88 12.52
C GLU A 89 15.26 2.97 11.29
N ASP A 90 16.46 2.40 11.38
CA ASP A 90 17.45 2.43 10.30
C ASP A 90 16.95 1.66 9.07
N LYS A 91 16.35 0.49 9.28
CA LYS A 91 15.71 -0.28 8.21
C LYS A 91 14.53 0.47 7.62
N THR A 92 13.71 1.13 8.45
CA THR A 92 12.57 1.92 7.96
C THR A 92 13.04 3.07 7.06
N LYS A 93 14.10 3.77 7.46
CA LYS A 93 14.71 4.84 6.66
C LYS A 93 15.25 4.32 5.32
N ALA A 94 15.95 3.18 5.34
CA ALA A 94 16.45 2.54 4.12
C ALA A 94 15.30 2.11 3.18
N LEU A 95 14.20 1.58 3.73
CA LEU A 95 13.03 1.20 2.97
C LEU A 95 12.28 2.40 2.38
N LEU A 96 12.23 3.53 3.09
CA LEU A 96 11.65 4.78 2.57
C LEU A 96 12.44 5.29 1.36
N GLU A 97 13.78 5.32 1.47
CA GLU A 97 14.65 5.73 0.37
C GLU A 97 14.57 4.76 -0.81
N TYR A 98 14.59 3.46 -0.54
CA TYR A 98 14.40 2.43 -1.56
C TYR A 98 13.07 2.58 -2.29
N SER A 99 11.97 2.80 -1.55
CA SER A 99 10.64 2.98 -2.13
C SER A 99 10.54 4.23 -2.98
N HIS A 100 11.20 5.32 -2.56
CA HIS A 100 11.29 6.55 -3.34
C HIS A 100 12.05 6.33 -4.66
N ASN A 101 13.21 5.67 -4.61
CA ASN A 101 13.99 5.37 -5.80
C ASN A 101 13.24 4.45 -6.76
N LEU A 102 12.57 3.43 -6.21
CA LEU A 102 11.74 2.50 -6.97
C LEU A 102 10.62 3.22 -7.73
N SER A 103 9.96 4.21 -7.12
CA SER A 103 8.87 4.95 -7.77
C SER A 103 9.34 5.79 -8.96
N GLN A 104 10.65 6.03 -9.11
CA GLN A 104 11.23 6.74 -10.26
C GLN A 104 11.57 5.80 -11.43
N THR A 105 11.41 4.49 -11.25
CA THR A 105 11.66 3.47 -12.29
C THR A 105 10.37 3.11 -13.02
N GLU A 106 10.47 2.73 -14.30
CA GLU A 106 9.32 2.25 -15.08
C GLU A 106 8.70 0.99 -14.46
N GLU A 107 9.55 0.06 -14.02
CA GLU A 107 9.14 -1.17 -13.35
C GLU A 107 8.38 -0.87 -12.03
N GLY A 108 8.93 0.02 -11.19
CA GLY A 108 8.27 0.42 -9.96
C GLY A 108 6.94 1.11 -10.20
N ALA A 109 6.86 2.00 -11.19
CA ALA A 109 5.62 2.67 -11.58
C ALA A 109 4.54 1.67 -12.05
N HIS A 110 4.95 0.63 -12.81
CA HIS A 110 4.05 -0.44 -13.22
C HIS A 110 3.44 -1.18 -12.03
N TYR A 111 4.26 -1.61 -11.07
CA TYR A 111 3.77 -2.31 -9.88
C TYR A 111 2.93 -1.42 -8.96
N MET A 112 3.25 -0.13 -8.86
CA MET A 112 2.42 0.84 -8.14
C MET A 112 1.02 0.96 -8.76
N LEU A 113 0.91 1.00 -10.08
CA LEU A 113 -0.40 1.03 -10.74
C LEU A 113 -1.24 -0.23 -10.42
N LEU A 114 -0.60 -1.40 -10.38
CA LEU A 114 -1.25 -2.66 -10.03
C LEU A 114 -1.71 -2.68 -8.56
N GLY A 115 -0.86 -2.20 -7.66
CA GLY A 115 -1.17 -2.01 -6.25
C GLY A 115 -2.36 -1.08 -5.99
N ALA A 116 -2.36 0.08 -6.65
CA ALA A 116 -3.44 1.05 -6.59
C ALA A 116 -4.77 0.44 -7.08
N HIS A 117 -4.75 -0.33 -8.17
CA HIS A 117 -5.92 -1.04 -8.66
C HIS A 117 -6.40 -2.13 -7.71
N ALA A 118 -5.49 -2.86 -7.08
CA ALA A 118 -5.85 -3.90 -6.12
C ALA A 118 -6.52 -3.32 -4.88
N ILE A 119 -5.95 -2.30 -4.25
CA ILE A 119 -6.55 -1.68 -3.06
C ILE A 119 -7.88 -1.00 -3.40
N LYS A 120 -8.02 -0.40 -4.59
CA LYS A 120 -9.29 0.16 -5.06
C LYS A 120 -10.38 -0.91 -5.12
N LYS A 121 -10.05 -2.12 -5.58
CA LYS A 121 -10.98 -3.26 -5.59
C LYS A 121 -11.28 -3.77 -4.19
N TRP A 122 -10.27 -3.83 -3.32
CA TRP A 122 -10.41 -4.23 -1.92
C TRP A 122 -11.37 -3.33 -1.16
N MET A 123 -11.27 -2.01 -1.37
CA MET A 123 -12.16 -1.02 -0.77
C MET A 123 -13.56 -0.96 -1.42
N GLY A 124 -13.74 -1.60 -2.58
CA GLY A 124 -15.03 -1.69 -3.25
C GLY A 124 -15.96 -2.70 -2.58
N GLU A 125 -17.26 -2.57 -2.83
CA GLU A 125 -18.25 -3.53 -2.37
C GLU A 125 -18.48 -4.63 -3.41
N GLY A 126 -18.61 -5.88 -2.95
CA GLY A 126 -19.03 -7.02 -3.77
C GLY A 126 -18.01 -8.16 -3.90
N PRO A 127 -18.34 -9.22 -4.66
CA PRO A 127 -17.57 -10.46 -4.69
C PRO A 127 -16.11 -10.29 -5.18
N ILE A 128 -15.84 -9.25 -5.97
CA ILE A 128 -14.51 -8.98 -6.53
C ILE A 128 -13.52 -8.49 -5.46
N ALA A 129 -13.99 -7.86 -4.39
CA ALA A 129 -13.14 -7.39 -3.29
C ALA A 129 -12.40 -8.54 -2.60
N GLN A 130 -13.05 -9.71 -2.49
CA GLN A 130 -12.47 -10.93 -1.93
C GLN A 130 -11.27 -11.46 -2.73
N TYR A 131 -11.17 -11.08 -4.01
CA TYR A 131 -10.09 -11.49 -4.91
C TYR A 131 -9.02 -10.39 -5.09
N ALA A 132 -9.16 -9.23 -4.45
CA ALA A 132 -8.23 -8.12 -4.61
C ALA A 132 -6.80 -8.49 -4.17
N ALA A 133 -6.67 -9.21 -3.05
CA ALA A 133 -5.40 -9.71 -2.53
C ALA A 133 -4.74 -10.78 -3.44
N MET A 134 -5.50 -11.47 -4.31
CA MET A 134 -4.93 -12.40 -5.31
C MET A 134 -4.15 -11.68 -6.42
N GLY A 135 -4.31 -10.36 -6.57
CA GLY A 135 -3.59 -9.58 -7.57
C GLY A 135 -2.09 -9.75 -7.45
N LEU A 136 -1.56 -9.67 -6.23
CA LEU A 136 -0.14 -9.86 -5.95
C LEU A 136 0.34 -11.27 -6.33
N ILE A 137 -0.42 -12.31 -6.01
CA ILE A 137 -0.07 -13.70 -6.35
C ILE A 137 0.05 -13.91 -7.85
N ARG A 138 -0.81 -13.26 -8.64
CA ARG A 138 -0.73 -13.35 -10.10
C ARG A 138 0.55 -12.71 -10.62
N LEU A 139 0.99 -11.60 -10.03
CA LEU A 139 2.27 -10.97 -10.38
C LEU A 139 3.46 -11.86 -10.02
N LEU A 140 3.38 -12.55 -8.89
CA LEU A 140 4.46 -13.42 -8.41
C LEU A 140 4.63 -14.72 -9.20
N ASN A 141 3.59 -15.14 -9.92
CA ASN A 141 3.57 -16.38 -10.71
C ASN A 141 3.62 -16.15 -12.23
N GLY A 142 3.59 -14.90 -12.69
CA GLY A 142 3.69 -14.53 -14.11
C GLY A 142 5.13 -14.30 -14.52
#